data_AF-A0A519QLZ4-F1
#
_entry.id   AF-A0A519QLZ4-F1
#
_cell.length_a   1.000
_cell.length_b   1.000
_cell.length_c   1.000
_cell.angle_alpha   90.00
_cell.angle_beta   90.00
_cell.angle_gamma   90.00
#
_symmetry.space_group_name_H-M   'P 1'
#
loop_
_entity.id
_entity.type
_entity.pdbx_description
1 polymer ?
#
loop_
_entity_poly.entity_id
_entity_poly.type
_entity_poly.pdbx_seq_one_letter_code
_entity_poly.pdbx_strand_id
1 'polypeptide(L)'
;MRILSAGKPLKWTLKLRGVLTNTQLLSFIIPVMTVLLLRRPLSSFLSTVLVDPILSKIQTSVVNDIIFALLASYIFLLFVSRFKQFVPSVTAWILQLLLASAYFYYRLHPGAPWLFHSFFTLKQICYADLLFEVVALNSVLIARSLLISERPKIEGAFYDDTSLGKDKPDKLGYEPYVKNIIKRIDSSYPETAIAIGINGKWGSGKTSFFDLMRRSMLDDAVITVNFDPWNSLSPNAIIKDFFNTIQVAMRPYHSQLP
;
A
#
# COMPACT_ATOMS: atom_id res chain seq x y z
N MET A 1 59.28 -33.80 -19.79
CA MET A 1 58.63 -33.42 -18.51
C MET A 1 57.12 -33.34 -18.74
N ARG A 2 56.37 -34.41 -18.40
CA ARG A 2 54.91 -34.48 -18.62
C ARG A 2 54.21 -33.66 -17.53
N ILE A 3 53.61 -32.54 -17.91
CA ILE A 3 52.73 -31.78 -17.03
C ILE A 3 51.39 -32.53 -16.97
N LEU A 4 51.07 -33.07 -15.79
CA LEU A 4 49.82 -33.75 -15.50
C LEU A 4 48.66 -32.77 -15.71
N SER A 5 47.70 -33.14 -16.56
CA SER A 5 46.48 -32.35 -16.77
C SER A 5 45.66 -32.31 -15.50
N ALA A 6 45.43 -31.12 -14.94
CA ALA A 6 44.44 -30.91 -13.91
C ALA A 6 43.06 -31.34 -14.45
N GLY A 7 42.46 -32.36 -13.84
CA GLY A 7 41.15 -32.89 -14.23
C GLY A 7 40.09 -31.78 -14.20
N LYS A 8 39.27 -31.71 -15.26
CA LYS A 8 38.16 -30.76 -15.36
C LYS A 8 37.28 -30.90 -14.12
N PRO A 9 36.96 -29.80 -13.40
CA PRO A 9 36.14 -29.89 -12.20
C PRO A 9 34.78 -30.49 -12.54
N LEU A 10 34.37 -31.49 -11.76
CA LEU A 10 33.09 -32.19 -11.90
C LEU A 10 31.96 -31.16 -11.88
N LYS A 11 31.01 -31.19 -12.84
CA LYS A 11 29.92 -30.19 -12.96
C LYS A 11 29.17 -29.91 -11.64
N TRP A 12 29.12 -30.88 -10.74
CA TRP A 12 28.55 -30.75 -9.41
C TRP A 12 29.31 -29.77 -8.50
N THR A 13 30.65 -29.72 -8.56
CA THR A 13 31.46 -28.82 -7.73
C THR A 13 31.30 -27.35 -8.11
N LEU A 14 31.09 -27.07 -9.40
CA LEU A 14 30.79 -25.72 -9.89
C LEU A 14 29.39 -25.26 -9.46
N LYS A 15 28.40 -26.18 -9.47
CA LYS A 15 27.04 -25.89 -9.00
C LYS A 15 27.00 -25.67 -7.49
N LEU A 16 27.73 -26.49 -6.72
CA LEU A 16 27.91 -26.32 -5.27
C LEU A 16 28.59 -25.00 -4.94
N ARG A 17 29.68 -24.66 -5.66
CA ARG A 17 30.38 -23.39 -5.47
C ARG A 17 29.45 -22.20 -5.72
N GLY A 18 28.65 -22.24 -6.79
CA GLY A 18 27.68 -21.18 -7.10
C GLY A 18 26.60 -20.99 -6.02
N VAL A 19 26.13 -22.06 -5.39
CA VAL A 19 25.19 -22.00 -4.26
C VAL A 19 25.87 -21.48 -2.99
N LEU A 20 27.09 -21.96 -2.70
CA LEU A 20 27.85 -21.57 -1.51
C LEU A 20 28.38 -20.13 -1.57
N THR A 21 28.62 -19.57 -2.76
CA THR A 21 29.06 -18.17 -2.91
C THR A 21 27.90 -17.20 -3.18
N ASN A 22 26.65 -17.66 -3.16
CA ASN A 22 25.51 -16.78 -3.33
C ASN A 22 25.38 -15.87 -2.10
N THR A 23 25.73 -14.59 -2.29
CA THR A 23 25.78 -13.56 -1.25
C THR A 23 24.43 -13.33 -0.56
N GLN A 24 23.31 -13.53 -1.26
CA GLN A 24 21.97 -13.45 -0.67
C GLN A 24 21.65 -14.67 0.19
N LEU A 25 22.04 -15.88 -0.22
CA LEU A 25 21.83 -17.08 0.60
C LEU A 25 22.69 -17.03 1.88
N LEU A 26 23.96 -16.64 1.75
CA LEU A 26 24.87 -16.51 2.87
C LEU A 26 24.39 -15.44 3.88
N SER A 27 23.83 -14.32 3.41
CA SER A 27 23.37 -13.25 4.29
C SER A 27 22.17 -13.64 5.17
N PHE A 28 21.39 -14.66 4.80
CA PHE A 28 20.31 -15.20 5.64
C PHE A 28 20.74 -16.41 6.46
N ILE A 29 21.55 -17.31 5.90
CA ILE A 29 21.97 -18.54 6.58
C ILE A 29 22.87 -18.22 7.77
N ILE A 30 23.83 -17.30 7.62
CA ILE A 30 24.81 -16.98 8.67
C ILE A 30 24.11 -16.41 9.92
N PRO A 31 23.22 -15.41 9.85
CA PRO A 31 22.51 -14.91 11.02
C PRO A 31 21.62 -15.97 11.69
N VAL A 32 20.88 -16.75 10.89
CA VAL A 32 20.02 -17.82 11.43
C VAL A 32 20.85 -18.86 12.17
N MET A 33 21.93 -19.34 11.56
CA MET A 33 22.85 -20.28 12.21
C MET A 33 23.49 -19.68 13.46
N THR A 34 23.85 -18.40 13.44
CA THR A 34 24.41 -17.70 14.61
C THR A 34 23.41 -17.65 15.76
N VAL A 35 22.13 -17.32 15.49
CA VAL A 35 21.06 -17.32 16.50
C VAL A 35 20.83 -18.73 17.06
N LEU A 36 20.86 -19.76 16.20
CA LEU A 36 20.70 -21.16 16.64
C LEU A 36 21.88 -21.66 17.51
N LEU A 37 23.11 -21.26 17.17
CA LEU A 37 24.30 -21.58 17.95
C LEU A 37 24.30 -20.85 19.30
N LEU A 38 23.91 -19.58 19.31
CA LEU A 38 23.83 -18.75 20.51
C LEU A 38 22.50 -18.88 21.27
N ARG A 39 21.66 -19.87 20.96
CA ARG A 39 20.32 -19.99 21.56
C ARG A 39 20.32 -19.99 23.09
N ARG A 40 21.27 -20.72 23.71
CA ARG A 40 21.40 -20.84 25.18
C ARG A 40 21.89 -19.54 25.84
N PRO A 41 22.99 -18.90 25.39
CA PRO A 41 23.40 -17.62 25.95
C PRO A 41 22.37 -16.52 25.69
N LEU A 42 21.70 -16.53 24.52
CA LEU A 42 20.63 -15.58 24.20
C LEU A 42 19.43 -15.76 25.12
N SER A 43 18.99 -17.00 25.38
CA SER A 43 17.89 -17.26 26.31
C SER A 43 18.25 -16.85 27.73
N SER A 44 19.49 -17.12 28.18
CA SER A 44 19.98 -16.70 29.49
C SER A 44 20.02 -15.17 29.64
N PHE A 45 20.52 -14.47 28.63
CA PHE A 45 20.52 -13.01 28.59
C PHE A 45 19.10 -12.43 28.65
N LEU A 46 18.19 -12.94 27.83
CA LEU A 46 16.78 -12.54 27.84
C LEU A 46 16.10 -12.82 29.18
N SER A 47 16.43 -13.95 29.82
CA SER A 47 15.93 -14.27 31.16
C SER A 47 16.34 -13.21 32.17
N THR A 48 17.64 -12.94 32.28
CA THR A 48 18.19 -12.00 33.26
C THR A 48 17.70 -10.57 33.06
N VAL A 49 17.60 -10.12 31.81
CA VAL A 49 17.28 -8.72 31.49
C VAL A 49 15.77 -8.45 31.48
N LEU A 50 14.96 -9.40 30.99
CA LEU A 50 13.57 -9.13 30.64
C LEU A 50 12.58 -10.11 31.28
N VAL A 51 12.87 -11.42 31.29
CA VAL A 51 11.90 -12.40 31.80
C VAL A 51 11.84 -12.37 33.32
N ASP A 52 12.95 -12.61 34.00
CA ASP A 52 13.01 -12.72 35.46
C ASP A 52 12.59 -11.43 36.19
N PRO A 53 12.97 -10.21 35.76
CA PRO A 53 12.57 -9.00 36.47
C PRO A 53 11.14 -8.54 36.18
N ILE A 54 10.59 -8.83 34.98
CA ILE A 54 9.34 -8.25 34.49
C ILE A 54 8.31 -9.33 34.14
N LEU A 55 8.58 -10.16 33.13
CA LEU A 55 7.56 -11.06 32.58
C LEU A 55 7.18 -12.20 33.53
N SER A 56 8.11 -12.68 34.36
CA SER A 56 7.89 -13.75 35.35
C SER A 56 6.90 -13.35 36.44
N LYS A 57 6.74 -12.05 36.69
CA LYS A 57 5.83 -11.50 37.71
C LYS A 57 4.39 -11.45 37.22
N ILE A 58 4.14 -11.68 35.93
CA ILE A 58 2.80 -11.70 35.35
C ILE A 58 2.11 -13.00 35.75
N GLN A 59 1.13 -12.90 36.64
CA GLN A 59 0.34 -14.04 37.07
C GLN A 59 -0.90 -14.24 36.18
N THR A 60 -1.42 -15.46 36.18
CA THR A 60 -2.72 -15.75 35.57
C THR A 60 -3.83 -15.18 36.46
N SER A 61 -4.63 -14.27 35.92
CA SER A 61 -5.69 -13.56 36.65
C SER A 61 -6.76 -13.13 35.66
N VAL A 62 -8.02 -13.12 36.10
CA VAL A 62 -9.16 -12.64 35.30
C VAL A 62 -8.96 -11.19 34.85
N VAL A 63 -8.30 -10.35 35.67
CA VAL A 63 -7.98 -8.96 35.30
C VAL A 63 -7.01 -8.93 34.12
N ASN A 64 -6.00 -9.80 34.12
CA ASN A 64 -5.03 -9.88 33.04
C ASN A 64 -5.68 -10.44 31.77
N ASP A 65 -6.54 -11.46 31.87
CA ASP A 65 -7.35 -11.96 30.75
C ASP A 65 -8.12 -10.81 30.06
N ILE A 66 -8.78 -9.94 30.83
CA ILE A 66 -9.54 -8.79 30.31
C ILE A 66 -8.60 -7.76 29.64
N ILE A 67 -7.48 -7.42 30.26
CA ILE A 67 -6.50 -6.48 29.69
C ILE A 67 -5.99 -6.99 28.33
N PHE A 68 -5.64 -8.28 28.24
CA PHE A 68 -5.19 -8.89 26.99
C PHE A 68 -6.30 -8.92 25.93
N ALA A 69 -7.54 -9.21 26.31
CA ALA A 69 -8.68 -9.17 25.39
C ALA A 69 -8.93 -7.76 24.83
N LEU A 70 -8.80 -6.72 25.65
CA LEU A 70 -8.90 -5.32 25.21
C LEU A 70 -7.75 -4.96 24.25
N LEU A 71 -6.53 -5.41 24.54
CA LEU A 71 -5.37 -5.18 23.69
C LEU A 71 -5.53 -5.86 22.31
N ALA A 72 -5.97 -7.12 22.29
CA ALA A 72 -6.30 -7.85 21.06
C ALA A 72 -7.38 -7.11 20.25
N SER A 73 -8.48 -6.74 20.91
CA SER A 73 -9.55 -5.97 20.27
C SER A 73 -9.06 -4.64 19.70
N TYR A 74 -8.17 -3.93 20.40
CA TYR A 74 -7.59 -2.68 19.91
C TYR A 74 -6.72 -2.90 18.66
N ILE A 75 -5.87 -3.94 18.66
CA ILE A 75 -5.06 -4.33 17.50
C ILE A 75 -5.97 -4.66 16.30
N PHE A 76 -7.05 -5.40 16.53
CA PHE A 76 -8.03 -5.72 15.50
C PHE A 76 -8.72 -4.46 14.94
N LEU A 77 -9.12 -3.51 15.78
CA LEU A 77 -9.71 -2.23 15.34
C LEU A 77 -8.70 -1.40 14.52
N LEU A 78 -7.42 -1.39 14.92
CA LEU A 78 -6.37 -0.77 14.12
C LEU A 78 -6.22 -1.45 12.75
N PHE A 79 -6.28 -2.77 12.68
CA PHE A 79 -6.29 -3.50 11.41
C PHE A 79 -7.47 -3.08 10.53
N VAL A 80 -8.70 -3.04 11.07
CA VAL A 80 -9.91 -2.64 10.32
C VAL A 80 -9.78 -1.21 9.79
N SER A 81 -9.34 -0.26 10.62
CA SER A 81 -9.16 1.14 10.20
C SER A 81 -8.08 1.29 9.11
N ARG A 82 -7.02 0.47 9.18
CA ARG A 82 -5.90 0.51 8.22
C ARG A 82 -6.14 -0.35 6.99
N PHE A 83 -7.18 -1.18 6.97
CA PHE A 83 -7.40 -2.21 5.95
C PHE A 83 -7.40 -1.67 4.53
N LYS A 84 -7.93 -0.45 4.28
CA LYS A 84 -8.03 0.13 2.94
C LYS A 84 -6.80 0.91 2.48
N GLN A 85 -6.13 1.64 3.38
CA GLN A 85 -5.12 2.67 3.04
C GLN A 85 -3.68 2.27 3.35
N PHE A 86 -3.45 1.20 4.11
CA PHE A 86 -2.12 0.83 4.59
C PHE A 86 -1.46 -0.22 3.70
N VAL A 87 -0.19 0.02 3.34
CA VAL A 87 0.67 -0.98 2.69
C VAL A 87 1.64 -1.53 3.74
N PRO A 88 1.46 -2.78 4.18
CA PRO A 88 2.35 -3.39 5.17
C PRO A 88 3.76 -3.59 4.62
N SER A 89 4.76 -3.40 5.48
CA SER A 89 6.15 -3.68 5.14
C SER A 89 6.43 -5.18 5.15
N VAL A 90 6.82 -5.74 4.00
CA VAL A 90 7.16 -7.16 3.86
C VAL A 90 8.36 -7.53 4.74
N THR A 91 9.35 -6.65 4.88
CA THR A 91 10.52 -6.90 5.74
C THR A 91 10.13 -6.97 7.23
N ALA A 92 9.25 -6.08 7.68
CA ALA A 92 8.73 -6.12 9.05
C ALA A 92 7.90 -7.39 9.31
N TRP A 93 7.10 -7.81 8.32
CA TRP A 93 6.33 -9.04 8.43
C TRP A 93 7.21 -10.30 8.48
N ILE A 94 8.29 -10.36 7.70
CA ILE A 94 9.28 -11.45 7.80
C ILE A 94 9.90 -11.50 9.19
N LEU A 95 10.25 -10.35 9.78
CA LEU A 95 10.76 -10.29 11.14
C LEU A 95 9.74 -10.82 12.16
N GLN A 96 8.47 -10.43 12.03
CA GLN A 96 7.39 -10.93 12.90
C GLN A 96 7.19 -12.44 12.77
N LEU A 97 7.28 -12.98 11.54
CA LEU A 97 7.24 -14.43 11.30
C LEU A 97 8.40 -15.17 11.98
N LEU A 98 9.62 -14.62 11.92
CA LEU A 98 10.77 -15.20 12.60
C LEU A 98 10.58 -15.22 14.11
N LEU A 99 10.08 -14.13 14.70
CA LEU A 99 9.74 -14.05 16.12
C LEU A 99 8.65 -15.05 16.51
N ALA A 100 7.60 -15.18 15.68
CA ALA A 100 6.52 -16.15 15.89
C ALA A 100 7.00 -17.59 15.83
N SER A 101 7.90 -17.88 14.89
CA SER A 101 8.49 -19.20 14.73
C SER A 101 9.40 -19.55 15.91
N ALA A 102 10.20 -18.59 16.39
CA ALA A 102 11.02 -18.77 17.59
C ALA A 102 10.14 -18.99 18.84
N TYR A 103 9.07 -18.21 18.99
CA TYR A 103 8.09 -18.41 20.06
C TYR A 103 7.45 -19.80 20.00
N PHE A 104 6.96 -20.21 18.83
CA PHE A 104 6.34 -21.52 18.61
C PHE A 104 7.29 -22.67 18.98
N TYR A 105 8.57 -22.55 18.60
CA TYR A 105 9.61 -23.51 18.95
C TYR A 105 9.76 -23.67 20.47
N TYR A 106 9.89 -22.55 21.21
CA TYR A 106 10.00 -22.60 22.67
C TYR A 106 8.70 -23.05 23.36
N ARG A 107 7.53 -22.75 22.78
CA ARG A 107 6.24 -23.17 23.32
C ARG A 107 6.04 -24.69 23.30
N LEU A 108 6.51 -25.36 22.23
CA LEU A 108 6.32 -26.81 22.05
C LEU A 108 7.42 -27.67 22.69
N HIS A 109 8.57 -27.09 23.03
CA HIS A 109 9.70 -27.86 23.54
C HIS A 109 9.60 -28.13 25.05
N PRO A 110 9.52 -29.41 25.50
CA PRO A 110 9.31 -29.78 26.90
C PRO A 110 10.45 -29.38 27.87
N GLY A 111 11.55 -28.81 27.38
CA GLY A 111 12.70 -28.33 28.16
C GLY A 111 13.00 -26.85 27.90
N ALA A 112 12.02 -26.07 27.47
CA ALA A 112 12.18 -24.65 27.25
C ALA A 112 12.47 -23.91 28.56
N PRO A 113 13.31 -22.85 28.53
CA PRO A 113 13.68 -22.10 29.73
C PRO A 113 12.53 -21.25 30.29
N TRP A 114 11.44 -21.07 29.53
CA TRP A 114 10.35 -20.17 29.88
C TRP A 114 9.03 -20.91 29.94
N LEU A 115 8.26 -20.63 31.00
CA LEU A 115 6.88 -21.05 31.14
C LEU A 115 5.97 -19.93 30.63
N PHE A 116 5.15 -20.24 29.62
CA PHE A 116 4.22 -19.28 29.06
C PHE A 116 2.88 -19.35 29.78
N HIS A 117 2.48 -18.25 30.40
CA HIS A 117 1.23 -18.17 31.14
C HIS A 117 0.01 -18.25 30.22
N SER A 118 -0.88 -19.20 30.52
CA SER A 118 -2.15 -19.40 29.83
C SER A 118 -3.25 -18.51 30.39
N PHE A 119 -4.27 -18.22 29.58
CA PHE A 119 -5.47 -17.54 30.08
C PHE A 119 -6.10 -18.35 31.22
N PHE A 120 -6.65 -17.64 32.21
CA PHE A 120 -7.37 -18.27 33.31
C PHE A 120 -8.59 -19.04 32.80
N THR A 121 -9.30 -18.44 31.83
CA THR A 121 -10.53 -19.00 31.24
C THR A 121 -10.26 -20.02 30.13
N LEU A 122 -9.23 -19.80 29.31
CA LEU A 122 -8.88 -20.63 28.15
C LEU A 122 -7.45 -21.17 28.28
N LYS A 123 -7.29 -22.29 28.97
CA LYS A 123 -5.97 -22.90 29.26
C LYS A 123 -5.14 -23.28 28.02
N GLN A 124 -5.76 -23.34 26.84
CA GLN A 124 -5.10 -23.66 25.58
C GLN A 124 -4.39 -22.44 24.95
N ILE A 125 -4.76 -21.22 25.34
CA ILE A 125 -4.23 -19.99 24.76
C ILE A 125 -3.28 -19.37 25.78
N CYS A 126 -2.10 -18.94 25.33
CA CYS A 126 -1.14 -18.20 26.15
C CYS A 126 -1.19 -16.72 25.79
N TYR A 127 -0.87 -15.83 26.73
CA TYR A 127 -0.86 -14.39 26.45
C TYR A 127 0.07 -13.99 25.30
N ALA A 128 1.18 -14.71 25.13
CA ALA A 128 2.10 -14.51 24.01
C ALA A 128 1.51 -14.87 22.64
N ASP A 129 0.36 -15.54 22.57
CA ASP A 129 -0.35 -15.85 21.31
C ASP A 129 -0.86 -14.61 20.58
N LEU A 130 -0.92 -13.46 21.26
CA LEU A 130 -1.16 -12.16 20.63
C LEU A 130 -0.19 -11.88 19.46
N LEU A 131 1.02 -12.44 19.53
CA LEU A 131 2.00 -12.31 18.45
C LEU A 131 1.54 -13.02 17.17
N PHE A 132 0.84 -14.16 17.28
CA PHE A 132 0.25 -14.83 16.12
C PHE A 132 -0.91 -14.02 15.52
N GLU A 133 -1.70 -13.34 16.34
CA GLU A 133 -2.77 -12.44 15.86
C GLU A 133 -2.18 -11.32 14.98
N VAL A 134 -1.15 -10.63 15.48
CA VAL A 134 -0.48 -9.55 14.73
C VAL A 134 0.09 -10.06 13.39
N VAL A 135 0.74 -11.23 13.40
CA VAL A 135 1.29 -11.87 12.19
C VAL A 135 0.17 -12.21 11.21
N ALA A 136 -0.92 -12.81 11.68
CA ALA A 136 -2.06 -13.20 10.85
C ALA A 136 -2.71 -11.98 10.18
N LEU A 137 -2.99 -10.93 10.94
CA LEU A 137 -3.58 -9.70 10.42
C LEU A 137 -2.68 -9.02 9.39
N ASN A 138 -1.37 -8.93 9.64
CA ASN A 138 -0.43 -8.38 8.66
C ASN A 138 -0.29 -9.27 7.41
N SER A 139 -0.41 -10.59 7.55
CA SER A 139 -0.43 -11.52 6.41
C SER A 139 -1.61 -11.25 5.50
N VAL A 140 -2.79 -10.98 6.07
CA VAL A 140 -3.99 -10.60 5.30
C VAL A 140 -3.77 -9.28 4.55
N LEU A 141 -3.16 -8.28 5.18
CA LEU A 141 -2.85 -7.01 4.51
C LEU A 141 -1.85 -7.20 3.35
N ILE A 142 -0.83 -8.06 3.52
CA ILE A 142 0.14 -8.37 2.46
C ILE A 142 -0.54 -9.13 1.33
N ALA A 143 -1.29 -10.19 1.64
CA ALA A 143 -2.04 -10.96 0.65
C ALA A 143 -2.97 -10.06 -0.15
N ARG A 144 -3.70 -9.15 0.51
CA ARG A 144 -4.50 -8.12 -0.14
C ARG A 144 -3.64 -7.26 -1.06
N SER A 145 -2.49 -6.75 -0.59
CA SER A 145 -1.61 -5.89 -1.39
C SER A 145 -1.08 -6.61 -2.65
N LEU A 146 -0.83 -7.92 -2.57
CA LEU A 146 -0.42 -8.75 -3.69
C LEU A 146 -1.58 -9.03 -4.67
N LEU A 147 -2.79 -9.22 -4.14
CA LEU A 147 -3.99 -9.49 -4.94
C LEU A 147 -4.56 -8.23 -5.62
N ILE A 148 -4.46 -7.08 -4.98
CA ILE A 148 -4.97 -5.79 -5.49
C ILE A 148 -3.93 -5.06 -6.35
N SER A 149 -2.74 -5.64 -6.54
CA SER A 149 -1.58 -4.99 -7.15
C SER A 149 -1.95 -4.07 -8.33
N GLU A 150 -1.91 -2.75 -8.09
CA GLU A 150 -1.73 -1.81 -9.19
C GLU A 150 -0.46 -2.26 -9.92
N ARG A 151 -0.50 -2.30 -11.26
CA ARG A 151 0.59 -2.84 -12.09
C ARG A 151 1.92 -2.26 -11.61
N PRO A 152 2.97 -3.08 -11.42
CA PRO A 152 4.25 -2.59 -10.92
C PRO A 152 4.71 -1.44 -11.81
N LYS A 153 5.05 -0.29 -11.18
CA LYS A 153 5.74 0.80 -11.88
C LYS A 153 7.03 0.23 -12.43
N ILE A 154 7.06 0.00 -13.75
CA ILE A 154 8.28 -0.37 -14.46
C ILE A 154 9.22 0.83 -14.31
N GLU A 155 10.31 0.67 -13.55
CA GLU A 155 11.35 1.71 -13.45
C GLU A 155 11.87 2.00 -14.87
N GLY A 156 11.76 3.26 -15.29
CA GLY A 156 12.13 3.71 -16.63
C GLY A 156 11.01 3.67 -17.69
N ALA A 157 9.77 3.30 -17.35
CA ALA A 157 8.66 3.45 -18.28
C ALA A 157 8.31 4.93 -18.49
N PHE A 158 8.05 5.31 -19.75
CA PHE A 158 7.47 6.59 -20.08
C PHE A 158 6.08 6.68 -19.45
N TYR A 159 5.90 7.69 -18.60
CA TYR A 159 4.59 8.04 -18.09
C TYR A 159 3.86 8.84 -19.16
N ASP A 160 2.68 8.37 -19.51
CA ASP A 160 1.79 9.11 -20.37
C ASP A 160 1.21 10.29 -19.59
N ASP A 161 1.39 11.52 -20.09
CA ASP A 161 0.82 12.75 -19.53
C ASP A 161 -0.64 12.89 -20.00
N THR A 162 -1.43 11.84 -19.77
CA THR A 162 -2.86 11.88 -20.03
C THR A 162 -3.61 12.32 -18.79
N SER A 163 -4.63 13.14 -19.02
CA SER A 163 -5.54 13.57 -17.98
C SER A 163 -6.33 12.39 -17.39
N LEU A 164 -7.09 12.68 -16.33
CA LEU A 164 -7.88 11.67 -15.61
C LEU A 164 -8.94 11.00 -16.51
N GLY A 165 -9.45 11.66 -17.55
CA GLY A 165 -10.44 11.12 -18.47
C GLY A 165 -11.79 10.87 -17.78
N LYS A 166 -12.51 9.79 -18.12
CA LYS A 166 -13.80 9.45 -17.49
C LYS A 166 -13.68 8.52 -16.28
N ASP A 167 -12.69 7.64 -16.27
CA ASP A 167 -12.69 6.49 -15.35
C ASP A 167 -11.56 6.51 -14.31
N LYS A 168 -10.46 7.26 -14.53
CA LYS A 168 -9.31 7.22 -13.61
C LYS A 168 -9.66 7.90 -12.26
N PRO A 169 -9.22 7.34 -11.12
CA PRO A 169 -9.49 7.89 -9.80
C PRO A 169 -8.71 9.18 -9.55
N ASP A 170 -9.30 10.09 -8.77
CA ASP A 170 -8.65 11.35 -8.40
C ASP A 170 -7.59 11.14 -7.31
N LYS A 171 -6.32 11.04 -7.75
CA LYS A 171 -5.16 10.92 -6.84
C LYS A 171 -4.70 12.29 -6.27
N LEU A 172 -5.19 13.42 -6.80
CA LEU A 172 -4.80 14.77 -6.36
C LEU A 172 -5.79 15.37 -5.33
N GLY A 173 -6.96 14.76 -5.15
CA GLY A 173 -7.94 15.17 -4.14
C GLY A 173 -8.73 16.42 -4.49
N TYR A 174 -8.89 16.73 -5.78
CA TYR A 174 -9.71 17.82 -6.29
C TYR A 174 -11.22 17.54 -6.27
N GLU A 175 -11.65 16.28 -6.20
CA GLU A 175 -13.05 15.90 -6.34
C GLU A 175 -14.01 16.62 -5.37
N PRO A 176 -13.73 16.75 -4.05
CA PRO A 176 -14.60 17.51 -3.14
C PRO A 176 -14.69 19.00 -3.51
N TYR A 177 -13.58 19.58 -3.95
CA TYR A 177 -13.51 20.98 -4.34
C TYR A 177 -14.26 21.25 -5.65
N VAL A 178 -14.09 20.37 -6.65
CA VAL A 178 -14.84 20.38 -7.90
C VAL A 178 -16.35 20.29 -7.63
N LYS A 179 -16.80 19.33 -6.81
CA LYS A 179 -18.22 19.18 -6.44
C LYS A 179 -18.80 20.45 -5.81
N ASN A 180 -18.03 21.13 -4.97
CA ASN A 180 -18.45 22.41 -4.38
C ASN A 180 -18.56 23.54 -5.41
N ILE A 181 -17.68 23.58 -6.42
CA ILE A 181 -17.77 24.55 -7.52
C ILE A 181 -19.00 24.26 -8.37
N ILE A 182 -19.22 23.01 -8.77
CA ILE A 182 -20.39 22.61 -9.58
C ILE A 182 -21.68 22.97 -8.87
N LYS A 183 -21.82 22.64 -7.58
CA LYS A 183 -22.98 23.03 -6.79
C LYS A 183 -23.24 24.53 -6.78
N ARG A 184 -22.19 25.36 -6.76
CA ARG A 184 -22.31 26.82 -6.83
C ARG A 184 -22.74 27.28 -8.23
N ILE A 185 -22.22 26.65 -9.28
CA ILE A 185 -22.64 26.93 -10.67
C ILE A 185 -24.13 26.58 -10.84
N ASP A 186 -24.56 25.39 -10.40
CA ASP A 186 -25.95 24.92 -10.56
C ASP A 186 -26.96 25.75 -9.77
N SER A 187 -26.54 26.34 -8.64
CA SER A 187 -27.38 27.23 -7.83
C SER A 187 -27.31 28.70 -8.26
N SER A 188 -26.51 29.03 -9.28
CA SER A 188 -26.36 30.40 -9.78
C SER A 188 -27.28 30.65 -10.98
N TYR A 189 -28.06 31.74 -10.91
CA TYR A 189 -28.87 32.25 -12.02
C TYR A 189 -28.47 33.69 -12.32
N PRO A 190 -27.30 33.92 -12.93
CA PRO A 190 -26.82 35.28 -13.17
C PRO A 190 -27.63 35.95 -14.29
N GLU A 191 -27.89 37.25 -14.14
CA GLU A 191 -28.54 38.06 -15.19
C GLU A 191 -27.66 38.20 -16.44
N THR A 192 -26.34 38.00 -16.30
CA THR A 192 -25.34 38.11 -17.36
C THR A 192 -24.39 36.91 -17.37
N ALA A 193 -23.65 36.72 -18.46
CA ALA A 193 -22.68 35.63 -18.58
C ALA A 193 -21.53 35.79 -17.57
N ILE A 194 -21.15 34.69 -16.90
CA ILE A 194 -20.03 34.63 -15.96
C ILE A 194 -18.86 33.88 -16.61
N ALA A 195 -17.66 34.42 -16.46
CA ALA A 195 -16.41 33.74 -16.80
C ALA A 195 -15.67 33.29 -15.52
N ILE A 196 -15.27 32.02 -15.47
CA ILE A 196 -14.49 31.44 -14.36
C ILE A 196 -13.12 31.04 -14.88
N GLY A 197 -12.06 31.58 -14.28
CA GLY A 197 -10.67 31.22 -14.60
C GLY A 197 -10.09 30.24 -13.59
N ILE A 198 -9.41 29.18 -14.08
CA ILE A 198 -8.70 28.22 -13.24
C ILE A 198 -7.20 28.38 -13.46
N ASN A 199 -6.49 28.86 -12.43
CA ASN A 199 -5.06 29.11 -12.47
C ASN A 199 -4.29 28.06 -11.67
N GLY A 200 -3.15 27.62 -12.21
CA GLY A 200 -2.27 26.65 -11.56
C GLY A 200 -0.97 26.48 -12.31
N LYS A 201 0.08 26.02 -11.62
CA LYS A 201 1.40 25.76 -12.21
C LYS A 201 1.32 24.66 -13.29
N TRP A 202 2.30 24.62 -14.20
CA TRP A 202 2.40 23.50 -15.14
C TRP A 202 2.49 22.17 -14.38
N GLY A 203 1.81 21.12 -14.88
CA GLY A 203 1.74 19.83 -14.20
C GLY A 203 0.83 19.77 -12.96
N SER A 204 0.11 20.83 -12.60
CA SER A 204 -0.81 20.82 -11.44
C SER A 204 -2.12 20.06 -11.69
N GLY A 205 -2.26 19.32 -12.80
CA GLY A 205 -3.48 18.56 -13.11
C GLY A 205 -4.69 19.40 -13.53
N LYS A 206 -4.51 20.58 -14.15
CA LYS A 206 -5.63 21.42 -14.61
C LYS A 206 -6.55 20.71 -15.62
N THR A 207 -5.99 19.98 -16.58
CA THR A 207 -6.80 19.20 -17.54
C THR A 207 -7.60 18.11 -16.82
N SER A 208 -6.98 17.45 -15.86
CA SER A 208 -7.64 16.48 -14.96
C SER A 208 -8.73 17.12 -14.09
N PHE A 209 -8.57 18.38 -13.70
CA PHE A 209 -9.59 19.15 -12.98
C PHE A 209 -10.84 19.35 -13.85
N PHE A 210 -10.67 19.74 -15.12
CA PHE A 210 -11.78 19.85 -16.06
C PHE A 210 -12.47 18.51 -16.34
N ASP A 211 -11.72 17.40 -16.34
CA ASP A 211 -12.34 16.07 -16.42
C ASP A 211 -13.26 15.79 -15.24
N LEU A 212 -12.84 16.11 -14.01
CA LEU A 212 -13.67 15.94 -12.82
C LEU A 212 -14.90 16.83 -12.84
N MET A 213 -14.78 18.08 -13.31
CA MET A 213 -15.93 18.97 -13.50
C MET A 213 -16.94 18.34 -14.48
N ARG A 214 -16.46 17.86 -15.63
CA ARG A 214 -17.29 17.19 -16.64
C ARG A 214 -18.01 15.96 -16.10
N ARG A 215 -17.34 15.13 -15.30
CA ARG A 215 -17.98 13.98 -14.63
C ARG A 215 -19.07 14.39 -13.65
N SER A 216 -18.97 15.58 -13.06
CA SER A 216 -19.90 16.07 -12.05
C SER A 216 -21.08 16.85 -12.65
N MET A 217 -20.97 17.30 -13.91
CA MET A 217 -21.98 18.07 -14.64
C MET A 217 -22.87 17.19 -15.56
N LEU A 218 -22.97 15.88 -15.29
CA LEU A 218 -23.64 14.90 -16.17
C LEU A 218 -25.19 15.00 -16.23
N ASP A 219 -25.79 16.09 -15.76
CA ASP A 219 -27.23 16.32 -15.93
C ASP A 219 -27.56 16.79 -17.35
N ASP A 220 -28.67 16.29 -17.90
CA ASP A 220 -29.13 16.56 -19.29
C ASP A 220 -29.45 18.05 -19.57
N ALA A 221 -29.42 18.91 -18.56
CA ALA A 221 -29.72 20.33 -18.67
C ALA A 221 -28.50 21.20 -19.10
N VAL A 222 -27.28 20.66 -19.13
CA VAL A 222 -26.06 21.43 -19.37
C VAL A 222 -25.35 21.00 -20.66
N ILE A 223 -25.25 21.91 -21.63
CA ILE A 223 -24.47 21.69 -22.86
C ILE A 223 -23.00 21.99 -22.58
N THR A 224 -22.18 20.94 -22.46
CA THR A 224 -20.73 21.08 -22.28
C THR A 224 -20.02 21.20 -23.63
N VAL A 225 -19.33 22.32 -23.86
CA VAL A 225 -18.52 22.56 -25.08
C VAL A 225 -17.04 22.60 -24.71
N ASN A 226 -16.25 21.70 -25.29
CA ASN A 226 -14.80 21.69 -25.08
C ASN A 226 -14.11 22.42 -26.24
N PHE A 227 -13.31 23.44 -25.92
CA PHE A 227 -12.49 24.15 -26.87
C PHE A 227 -11.04 24.13 -26.42
N ASP A 228 -10.16 23.67 -27.30
CA ASP A 228 -8.71 23.65 -27.07
C ASP A 228 -8.03 24.60 -28.06
N PRO A 229 -7.56 25.79 -27.61
CA PRO A 229 -6.97 26.78 -28.50
C PRO A 229 -5.64 26.31 -29.12
N TRP A 230 -4.98 25.28 -28.57
CA TRP A 230 -3.72 24.77 -29.12
C TRP A 230 -3.89 24.10 -30.48
N ASN A 231 -5.11 23.67 -30.83
CA ASN A 231 -5.39 23.03 -32.11
C ASN A 231 -5.62 24.04 -33.26
N SER A 232 -5.71 25.33 -32.96
CA SER A 232 -5.89 26.38 -33.97
C SER A 232 -4.57 26.74 -34.63
N LEU A 233 -4.55 26.75 -35.97
CA LEU A 233 -3.35 26.99 -36.79
C LEU A 233 -2.79 28.41 -36.69
N SER A 234 -3.57 29.38 -36.18
CA SER A 234 -3.13 30.77 -36.00
C SER A 234 -3.99 31.49 -34.95
N PRO A 235 -3.50 32.59 -34.35
CA PRO A 235 -4.30 33.40 -33.41
C PRO A 235 -5.64 33.88 -33.99
N ASN A 236 -5.67 34.25 -35.27
CA ASN A 236 -6.90 34.67 -35.95
C ASN A 236 -7.86 33.50 -36.18
N ALA A 237 -7.36 32.26 -36.28
CA ALA A 237 -8.18 31.07 -36.42
C ALA A 237 -8.87 30.67 -35.10
N ILE A 238 -8.29 30.99 -33.93
CA ILE A 238 -8.86 30.66 -32.61
C ILE A 238 -10.32 31.14 -32.50
N ILE A 239 -10.60 32.37 -32.91
CA ILE A 239 -11.95 32.95 -32.83
C ILE A 239 -12.91 32.16 -33.72
N LYS A 240 -12.50 31.89 -34.97
CA LYS A 240 -13.30 31.12 -35.92
C LYS A 240 -13.57 29.71 -35.43
N ASP A 241 -12.53 29.03 -34.93
CA ASP A 241 -12.62 27.66 -34.42
C ASP A 241 -13.48 27.58 -33.16
N PHE A 242 -13.40 28.59 -32.28
CA PHE A 242 -14.25 28.70 -31.10
C PHE A 242 -15.73 28.77 -31.47
N PHE A 243 -16.11 29.71 -32.35
CA PHE A 243 -17.51 29.84 -32.78
C PHE A 243 -18.00 28.62 -33.57
N ASN A 244 -17.15 28.02 -34.42
CA ASN A 244 -17.48 26.77 -35.08
C ASN A 244 -17.73 25.63 -34.09
N THR A 245 -16.89 25.52 -33.05
CA THR A 245 -17.04 24.49 -32.01
C THR A 245 -18.35 24.65 -31.25
N ILE A 246 -18.72 25.89 -30.92
CA ILE A 246 -20.02 26.19 -30.30
C ILE A 246 -21.17 25.85 -31.24
N GLN A 247 -21.12 26.29 -32.50
CA GLN A 247 -22.18 26.03 -33.48
C GLN A 247 -22.45 24.54 -33.64
N VAL A 248 -21.39 23.73 -33.75
CA VAL A 248 -21.50 22.27 -33.84
C VAL A 248 -22.17 21.68 -32.60
N ALA A 249 -21.79 22.14 -31.40
CA ALA A 249 -22.37 21.65 -30.15
C ALA A 249 -23.84 22.06 -29.96
N MET A 250 -24.25 23.23 -30.49
CA MET A 250 -25.60 23.77 -30.36
C MET A 250 -26.58 23.25 -31.43
N ARG A 251 -26.07 22.72 -32.55
CA ARG A 251 -26.89 22.26 -33.69
C ARG A 251 -28.04 21.30 -33.33
N PRO A 252 -27.89 20.33 -32.40
CA PRO A 252 -29.00 19.44 -32.01
C PRO A 252 -30.18 20.19 -31.34
N TYR A 253 -29.94 21.38 -30.80
CA TYR A 253 -30.89 22.15 -30.01
C TYR A 253 -31.45 23.37 -30.75
N HIS A 254 -30.92 23.70 -31.93
CA HIS A 254 -31.36 24.87 -32.69
C HIS A 254 -31.41 24.61 -34.20
N SER A 255 -32.62 24.63 -34.76
CA SER A 255 -32.91 24.28 -36.17
C SER A 255 -32.49 25.33 -37.20
N GLN A 256 -31.98 26.49 -36.78
CA GLN A 256 -31.62 27.60 -37.68
C GLN A 256 -30.11 27.82 -37.83
N LEU A 257 -29.26 27.00 -37.18
CA LEU A 257 -27.82 27.04 -37.42
C LEU A 257 -27.49 26.23 -38.69
N PRO A 258 -26.77 26.81 -39.68
CA PRO A 258 -26.34 26.07 -40.87
C PRO A 258 -25.41 24.89 -40.52
#